data_AF-A0A7V4ZD75-F1
#
_entry.id   AF-A0A7V4ZD75-F1
#
_cell.length_a   1.000
_cell.length_b   1.000
_cell.length_c   1.000
_cell.angle_alpha   90.00
_cell.angle_beta   90.00
_cell.angle_gamma   90.00
#
_symmetry.space_group_name_H-M   'P 1'
#
loop_
_entity.id
_entity.type
_entity.pdbx_description
1 polymer ?
#
loop_
_entity_poly.entity_id
_entity_poly.type
_entity_poly.pdbx_seq_one_letter_code
_entity_poly.pdbx_strand_id
1 'polypeptide(L)'
;AFPALYPHRILLALFFVALIMTLNLRGVRESGTIFAIPTYLFLAIMLSMLAVGFARWIAAGMPPAQPPRIDYPAVQGLSLFLILRAFSSGCAALTGIEAISNGIPAFKPPESDNAGKTLIAMATLLATMFLGITFLTHRFGIVPNEMTHETLVSQLGRYVLGEGSPLYFALQVATMLILVLAANTSFADFPRLSSILARDRYMPHQFANLGDRLVFSNGIITLALASSALIVLFGGQTTRLIPLYAIGVFLSFTLSQAGMVVRWWRLRTHHWQLKAAINGLGALATGIVLLVIAATKFALGAWIVLLWIPIFIYFFLAVHRHYHRVAQQLSLENRGSLPPIRRHRVIVPIADVHRGVIAALNYARSISDDVTAVYVEVDPAETPKVHRKWADWGEGVRLVTLKSEYRSIIGPLIEYVDKVDEPNRRDQVVTIVLPQFVPARPWHNLLHNQTAILIHLAFVFRRDVMVTDVPFHLEE
;
A
#
# COMPACT_ATOMS: atom_id res chain seq x y z
N ALA A 1 17.88 -11.64 -23.29
CA ALA A 1 19.06 -11.08 -24.00
C ALA A 1 20.38 -11.25 -23.25
N PHE A 2 20.44 -11.02 -21.93
CA PHE A 2 21.67 -11.10 -21.13
C PHE A 2 21.55 -12.11 -19.97
N PRO A 3 21.82 -13.41 -20.19
CA PRO A 3 21.63 -14.46 -19.18
C PRO A 3 22.45 -14.25 -17.89
N ALA A 4 23.61 -13.59 -17.99
CA ALA A 4 24.48 -13.28 -16.84
C ALA A 4 23.78 -12.45 -15.75
N LEU A 5 22.70 -11.74 -16.06
CA LEU A 5 21.93 -10.95 -15.09
C LEU A 5 20.87 -11.77 -14.34
N TYR A 6 20.62 -13.02 -14.76
CA TYR A 6 19.59 -13.88 -14.15
C TYR A 6 19.78 -14.16 -12.65
N PRO A 7 21.01 -14.36 -12.12
CA PRO A 7 21.24 -14.49 -10.68
C PRO A 7 20.80 -13.25 -9.89
N HIS A 8 20.82 -12.06 -10.51
CA HIS A 8 20.43 -10.79 -9.89
C HIS A 8 18.96 -10.40 -10.12
N ARG A 9 18.13 -11.32 -10.64
CA ARG A 9 16.73 -11.04 -11.00
C ARG A 9 15.91 -10.43 -9.85
N ILE A 10 16.15 -10.83 -8.60
CA ILE A 10 15.44 -10.30 -7.43
C ILE A 10 15.84 -8.83 -7.24
N LEU A 11 17.13 -8.53 -7.22
CA LEU A 11 17.63 -7.16 -7.06
C LEU A 11 17.17 -6.24 -8.19
N LEU A 12 17.18 -6.73 -9.44
CA LEU A 12 16.68 -5.99 -10.59
C LEU A 12 15.17 -5.72 -10.48
N ALA A 13 14.39 -6.71 -10.05
CA ALA A 13 12.95 -6.53 -9.84
C ALA A 13 12.67 -5.51 -8.73
N LEU A 14 13.38 -5.57 -7.60
CA LEU A 14 13.28 -4.60 -6.51
C LEU A 14 13.70 -3.19 -6.95
N PHE A 15 14.75 -3.09 -7.78
CA PHE A 15 15.16 -1.82 -8.39
C PHE A 15 14.04 -1.21 -9.24
N PHE A 16 13.40 -2.00 -10.12
CA PHE A 16 12.28 -1.51 -10.92
C PHE A 16 11.05 -1.15 -10.06
N VAL A 17 10.75 -1.92 -9.01
CA VAL A 17 9.69 -1.56 -8.05
C VAL A 17 10.00 -0.22 -7.36
N ALA A 18 11.23 -0.02 -6.89
CA ALA A 18 11.65 1.24 -6.27
C ALA A 18 11.63 2.41 -7.25
N LEU A 19 12.01 2.18 -8.52
CA LEU A 19 11.95 3.17 -9.58
C LEU A 19 10.50 3.60 -9.85
N ILE A 20 9.59 2.64 -10.06
CA ILE A 20 8.16 2.92 -10.29
C ILE A 20 7.55 3.62 -9.06
N MET A 21 7.87 3.16 -7.85
CA MET A 21 7.43 3.78 -6.61
C MET A 21 7.87 5.26 -6.55
N THR A 22 9.15 5.54 -6.85
CA THR A 22 9.70 6.90 -6.83
C THR A 22 9.04 7.79 -7.88
N LEU A 23 8.82 7.27 -9.08
CA LEU A 23 8.11 8.00 -10.15
C LEU A 23 6.68 8.34 -9.72
N ASN A 24 5.93 7.38 -9.17
CA ASN A 24 4.55 7.62 -8.72
C ASN A 24 4.48 8.58 -7.52
N LEU A 25 5.39 8.45 -6.54
CA LEU A 25 5.47 9.37 -5.40
C LEU A 25 5.83 10.80 -5.82
N ARG A 26 6.65 10.96 -6.86
CA ARG A 26 7.02 12.28 -7.36
C ARG A 26 5.85 13.01 -8.02
N GLY A 27 4.76 12.31 -8.33
CA GLY A 27 3.57 12.89 -8.94
C GLY A 27 3.88 13.42 -10.34
N VAL A 28 4.33 12.54 -11.25
CA VAL A 28 4.59 12.91 -12.65
C VAL A 28 3.26 13.33 -13.28
N ARG A 29 2.95 14.62 -13.18
CA ARG A 29 1.66 15.20 -13.54
C ARG A 29 1.43 15.30 -15.05
N GLU A 30 2.43 15.00 -15.86
CA GLU A 30 2.30 14.94 -17.31
C GLU A 30 3.26 13.89 -17.82
N SER A 31 2.75 12.84 -18.48
CA SER A 31 3.45 12.11 -19.55
C SER A 31 2.67 10.89 -20.07
N GLY A 32 1.40 11.08 -20.48
CA GLY A 32 0.74 10.06 -21.30
C GLY A 32 1.59 9.65 -22.51
N THR A 33 2.37 10.59 -23.06
CA THR A 33 3.32 10.39 -24.15
C THR A 33 4.52 9.51 -23.78
N ILE A 34 5.16 9.70 -22.61
CA ILE A 34 6.30 8.86 -22.21
C ILE A 34 5.86 7.41 -22.01
N PHE A 35 4.63 7.19 -21.52
CA PHE A 35 4.07 5.86 -21.35
C PHE A 35 3.57 5.23 -22.66
N ALA A 36 3.20 6.05 -23.67
CA ALA A 36 2.76 5.54 -24.96
C ALA A 36 3.91 4.96 -25.82
N ILE A 37 5.10 5.56 -25.77
CA ILE A 37 6.23 5.18 -26.63
C ILE A 37 6.60 3.69 -26.49
N PRO A 38 6.82 3.13 -25.28
CA PRO A 38 7.13 1.71 -25.13
C PRO A 38 6.05 0.78 -25.66
N THR A 39 4.78 1.18 -25.52
CA THR A 39 3.62 0.39 -25.96
C THR A 39 3.59 0.28 -27.48
N TYR A 40 3.69 1.41 -28.19
CA TYR A 40 3.72 1.41 -29.65
C TYR A 40 4.96 0.73 -30.21
N LEU A 41 6.12 0.91 -29.59
CA LEU A 41 7.35 0.22 -29.96
C LEU A 41 7.19 -1.31 -29.85
N PHE A 42 6.64 -1.78 -28.72
CA PHE A 42 6.36 -3.20 -28.51
C PHE A 42 5.40 -3.74 -29.55
N LEU A 43 4.28 -3.05 -29.81
CA LEU A 43 3.31 -3.46 -30.82
C LEU A 43 3.94 -3.53 -32.21
N ALA A 44 4.70 -2.52 -32.61
CA ALA A 44 5.35 -2.48 -33.92
C ALA A 44 6.34 -3.65 -34.10
N ILE A 45 7.22 -3.89 -33.12
CA ILE A 45 8.20 -4.98 -33.20
C ILE A 45 7.52 -6.34 -33.15
N MET A 46 6.54 -6.53 -32.26
CA MET A 46 5.82 -7.81 -32.13
C MET A 46 5.03 -8.15 -33.39
N LEU A 47 4.24 -7.22 -33.92
CA LEU A 47 3.46 -7.44 -35.13
C LEU A 47 4.38 -7.67 -36.35
N SER A 48 5.50 -6.93 -36.44
CA SER A 48 6.50 -7.15 -37.48
C SER A 48 7.16 -8.53 -37.37
N MET A 49 7.53 -8.95 -36.15
CA MET A 49 8.07 -10.29 -35.89
C MET A 49 7.07 -11.37 -36.29
N LEU A 50 5.79 -11.21 -35.97
CA LEU A 50 4.76 -12.15 -36.40
C LEU A 50 4.65 -12.19 -37.92
N ALA A 51 4.58 -11.04 -38.59
CA ALA A 51 4.51 -10.97 -40.05
C ALA A 51 5.71 -11.66 -40.73
N VAL A 52 6.94 -11.39 -40.26
CA VAL A 52 8.16 -12.04 -40.75
C VAL A 52 8.15 -13.54 -40.45
N GLY A 53 7.68 -13.94 -39.26
CA GLY A 53 7.55 -15.35 -38.88
C GLY A 53 6.58 -16.11 -39.79
N PHE A 54 5.41 -15.54 -40.09
CA PHE A 54 4.47 -16.10 -41.06
C PHE A 54 5.06 -16.16 -42.47
N ALA A 55 5.73 -15.10 -42.93
CA ALA A 55 6.38 -15.08 -44.24
C ALA A 55 7.45 -16.19 -44.35
N ARG A 56 8.28 -16.37 -43.31
CA ARG A 56 9.29 -17.45 -43.24
C ARG A 56 8.65 -18.83 -43.24
N TRP A 57 7.56 -19.02 -42.50
CA TRP A 57 6.84 -20.30 -42.45
C TRP A 57 6.27 -20.68 -43.82
N ILE A 58 5.69 -19.72 -44.54
CA ILE A 58 5.17 -19.92 -45.90
C ILE A 58 6.34 -20.19 -46.88
N ALA A 59 7.39 -19.38 -46.83
CA ALA A 59 8.56 -19.52 -47.71
C ALA A 59 9.32 -20.84 -47.50
N ALA A 60 9.33 -21.37 -46.27
CA ALA A 60 9.92 -22.66 -45.95
C ALA A 60 9.07 -23.87 -46.40
N GLY A 61 7.92 -23.65 -47.04
CA GLY A 61 7.03 -24.72 -47.50
C GLY A 61 6.15 -25.31 -46.39
N MET A 62 5.86 -24.55 -45.33
CA MET A 62 4.99 -24.95 -44.22
C MET A 62 5.40 -26.28 -43.53
N PRO A 63 6.68 -26.46 -43.17
CA PRO A 63 7.13 -27.70 -42.56
C PRO A 63 6.36 -27.94 -41.24
N PRO A 64 5.90 -29.18 -40.98
CA PRO A 64 5.33 -29.50 -39.68
C PRO A 64 6.42 -29.36 -38.62
N ALA A 65 6.03 -28.90 -37.44
CA ALA A 65 6.94 -28.87 -36.30
C ALA A 65 7.47 -30.28 -36.07
N GLN A 66 8.79 -30.41 -36.03
CA GLN A 66 9.37 -31.66 -35.54
C GLN A 66 9.02 -31.74 -34.05
N PRO A 67 8.27 -32.76 -33.61
CA PRO A 67 7.99 -32.89 -32.20
C PRO A 67 9.32 -33.00 -31.47
N PRO A 68 9.51 -32.27 -30.35
CA PRO A 68 10.68 -32.49 -29.51
C PRO A 68 10.78 -33.99 -29.21
N ARG A 69 11.98 -34.57 -29.21
CA ARG A 69 12.16 -35.94 -28.70
C ARG A 69 11.82 -35.90 -27.21
N ILE A 70 10.62 -36.37 -26.87
CA ILE A 70 10.18 -36.53 -25.48
C ILE A 70 10.60 -37.93 -25.07
N ASP A 71 11.76 -38.04 -24.42
CA ASP A 71 12.28 -39.32 -23.88
C ASP A 71 11.59 -39.74 -22.57
N TYR A 72 10.53 -39.03 -22.15
CA TYR A 72 9.75 -39.39 -20.97
C TYR A 72 8.65 -40.39 -21.35
N PRO A 73 8.51 -41.52 -20.64
CA PRO A 73 7.41 -42.44 -20.86
C PRO A 73 6.07 -41.73 -20.59
N ALA A 74 5.08 -41.95 -21.45
CA ALA A 74 3.74 -41.44 -21.22
C ALA A 74 3.14 -42.10 -19.97
N VAL A 75 3.06 -41.35 -18.87
CA VAL A 75 2.64 -41.88 -17.55
C VAL A 75 1.12 -41.99 -17.44
N GLN A 76 0.36 -41.18 -18.18
CA GLN A 76 -1.11 -41.15 -18.15
C GLN A 76 -1.69 -40.61 -19.47
N GLY A 77 -2.93 -41.02 -19.78
CA GLY A 77 -3.68 -40.48 -20.92
C GLY A 77 -4.08 -39.01 -20.73
N LEU A 78 -4.41 -38.34 -21.84
CA LEU A 78 -4.93 -36.97 -21.82
C LEU A 78 -6.32 -36.93 -21.19
N SER A 79 -6.42 -36.49 -19.94
CA SER A 79 -7.69 -36.34 -19.22
C SER A 79 -8.30 -34.95 -19.45
N LEU A 80 -9.64 -34.86 -19.32
CA LEU A 80 -10.34 -33.57 -19.32
C LEU A 80 -9.76 -32.62 -18.26
N PHE A 81 -9.33 -33.17 -17.11
CA PHE A 81 -8.67 -32.40 -16.07
C PHE A 81 -7.36 -31.74 -16.53
N LEU A 82 -6.53 -32.44 -17.31
CA LEU A 82 -5.30 -31.86 -17.87
C LEU A 82 -5.60 -30.76 -18.89
N ILE A 83 -6.64 -30.95 -19.72
CA ILE A 83 -7.11 -29.93 -20.67
C ILE A 83 -7.58 -28.68 -19.91
N LEU A 84 -8.42 -28.85 -18.88
CA LEU A 84 -8.91 -27.75 -18.06
C LEU A 84 -7.79 -27.04 -17.30
N ARG A 85 -6.77 -27.77 -16.83
CA ARG A 85 -5.58 -27.20 -16.18
C ARG A 85 -4.73 -26.37 -17.14
N ALA A 86 -4.55 -26.84 -18.37
CA ALA A 86 -3.85 -26.10 -19.42
C ALA A 86 -4.65 -24.85 -19.83
N PHE A 87 -5.96 -25.01 -20.04
CA PHE A 87 -6.90 -23.92 -20.33
C PHE A 87 -6.85 -22.84 -19.23
N SER A 88 -7.01 -23.21 -17.96
CA SER A 88 -7.05 -22.26 -16.85
C SER A 88 -5.72 -21.49 -16.68
N SER A 89 -4.59 -22.16 -16.92
CA SER A 89 -3.27 -21.53 -16.91
C SER A 89 -3.12 -20.54 -18.08
N GLY A 90 -3.69 -20.86 -19.25
CA GLY A 90 -3.68 -19.99 -20.43
C GLY A 90 -4.62 -18.78 -20.31
N CYS A 91 -5.72 -18.89 -19.56
CA CYS A 91 -6.66 -17.78 -19.35
C CYS A 91 -6.00 -16.57 -18.66
N ALA A 92 -4.89 -16.75 -17.96
CA ALA A 92 -4.09 -15.65 -17.41
C ALA A 92 -3.57 -14.66 -18.48
N ALA A 93 -3.48 -15.07 -19.75
CA ALA A 93 -3.08 -14.18 -20.84
C ALA A 93 -4.14 -13.14 -21.23
N LEU A 94 -5.41 -13.35 -20.83
CA LEU A 94 -6.52 -12.45 -21.13
C LEU A 94 -6.77 -11.40 -20.04
N THR A 95 -5.97 -11.44 -18.97
CA THR A 95 -6.08 -10.46 -17.90
C THR A 95 -5.52 -9.10 -18.35
N GLY A 96 -5.91 -8.03 -17.68
CA GLY A 96 -5.55 -6.66 -18.08
C GLY A 96 -6.63 -5.93 -18.89
N ILE A 97 -7.66 -6.64 -19.41
CA ILE A 97 -8.87 -5.99 -19.96
C ILE A 97 -9.59 -5.12 -18.92
N GLU A 98 -9.40 -5.44 -17.64
CA GLU A 98 -9.96 -4.73 -16.48
C GLU A 98 -9.37 -3.33 -16.28
N ALA A 99 -8.16 -3.07 -16.80
CA ALA A 99 -7.54 -1.76 -16.67
C ALA A 99 -8.36 -0.68 -17.39
N ILE A 100 -8.94 -1.01 -18.56
CA ILE A 100 -9.81 -0.09 -19.28
C ILE A 100 -11.12 0.13 -18.52
N SER A 101 -11.73 -0.94 -17.97
CA SER A 101 -12.98 -0.79 -17.22
C SER A 101 -12.83 0.03 -15.95
N ASN A 102 -11.67 -0.06 -15.28
CA ASN A 102 -11.36 0.74 -14.11
C ASN A 102 -11.04 2.21 -14.48
N GLY A 103 -10.53 2.42 -15.69
CA GLY A 103 -10.13 3.72 -16.21
C GLY A 103 -11.22 4.51 -16.93
N ILE A 104 -12.47 4.02 -17.01
CA ILE A 104 -13.56 4.70 -17.76
C ILE A 104 -13.69 6.19 -17.42
N PRO A 105 -13.64 6.64 -16.13
CA PRO A 105 -13.77 8.06 -15.80
C PRO A 105 -12.65 8.96 -16.35
N ALA A 106 -11.54 8.39 -16.82
CA ALA A 106 -10.42 9.14 -17.40
C ALA A 106 -10.55 9.34 -18.92
N PHE A 107 -11.53 8.70 -19.58
CA PHE A 107 -11.77 8.89 -21.02
C PHE A 107 -12.44 10.24 -21.29
N LYS A 108 -12.24 10.77 -22.50
CA LYS A 108 -12.97 11.97 -22.95
C LYS A 108 -14.45 11.63 -23.20
N PRO A 109 -15.39 12.55 -22.93
CA PRO A 109 -16.79 12.36 -23.27
C PRO A 109 -16.99 12.11 -24.79
N PRO A 110 -17.89 11.19 -25.20
CA PRO A 110 -18.64 10.23 -24.38
C PRO A 110 -17.74 9.10 -23.85
N GLU A 111 -17.62 8.98 -22.53
CA GLU A 111 -16.60 8.16 -21.86
C GLU A 111 -16.80 6.66 -22.13
N SER A 112 -18.05 6.19 -22.03
CA SER A 112 -18.40 4.77 -22.20
C SER A 112 -18.19 4.28 -23.63
N ASP A 113 -18.55 5.10 -24.63
CA ASP A 113 -18.37 4.76 -26.05
C ASP A 113 -16.90 4.73 -26.44
N ASN A 114 -16.13 5.74 -26.00
CA ASN A 114 -14.69 5.79 -26.25
C ASN A 114 -13.96 4.63 -25.55
N ALA A 115 -14.28 4.34 -24.28
CA ALA A 115 -13.72 3.18 -23.57
C ALA A 115 -14.08 1.85 -24.27
N GLY A 116 -15.31 1.72 -24.78
CA GLY A 116 -15.76 0.54 -25.53
C GLY A 116 -14.96 0.32 -26.82
N LYS A 117 -14.75 1.38 -27.63
CA LYS A 117 -13.91 1.30 -28.85
C LYS A 117 -12.47 0.91 -28.52
N THR A 118 -11.90 1.50 -27.47
CA THR A 118 -10.53 1.15 -27.03
C THR A 118 -10.44 -0.30 -26.56
N LEU A 119 -11.45 -0.80 -25.83
CA LEU A 119 -11.51 -2.20 -25.39
C LEU A 119 -11.55 -3.16 -26.59
N ILE A 120 -12.33 -2.87 -27.63
CA ILE A 120 -12.40 -3.68 -28.85
C ILE A 120 -11.04 -3.70 -29.57
N ALA A 121 -10.41 -2.54 -29.74
CA ALA A 121 -9.09 -2.44 -30.38
C ALA A 121 -8.03 -3.25 -29.62
N MET A 122 -8.00 -3.10 -28.29
CA MET A 122 -7.08 -3.84 -27.43
C MET A 122 -7.35 -5.36 -27.48
N ALA A 123 -8.61 -5.78 -27.40
CA ALA A 123 -8.98 -7.19 -27.48
C ALA A 123 -8.59 -7.81 -28.83
N THR A 124 -8.75 -7.06 -29.92
CA THR A 124 -8.35 -7.48 -31.27
C THR A 124 -6.83 -7.66 -31.36
N LEU A 125 -6.06 -6.66 -30.93
CA LEU A 125 -4.60 -6.73 -30.90
C LEU A 125 -4.10 -7.89 -30.04
N LEU A 126 -4.65 -8.04 -28.84
CA LEU A 126 -4.31 -9.13 -27.93
C LEU A 126 -4.60 -10.49 -28.56
N ALA A 127 -5.78 -10.67 -29.17
CA ALA A 127 -6.16 -11.91 -29.83
C ALA A 127 -5.23 -12.22 -31.02
N THR A 128 -4.94 -11.24 -31.87
CA THR A 128 -4.01 -11.39 -33.00
C THR A 128 -2.62 -11.80 -32.52
N MET A 129 -2.09 -11.13 -31.49
CA MET A 129 -0.77 -11.44 -30.95
C MET A 129 -0.74 -12.80 -30.27
N PHE A 130 -1.71 -13.11 -29.41
CA PHE A 130 -1.77 -14.36 -28.67
C PHE A 130 -1.92 -15.57 -29.61
N LEU A 131 -2.85 -15.51 -30.55
CA LEU A 131 -3.05 -16.57 -31.54
C LEU A 131 -1.85 -16.69 -32.49
N GLY A 132 -1.29 -15.55 -32.93
CA GLY A 132 -0.11 -15.54 -33.80
C GLY A 132 1.13 -16.16 -33.15
N ILE A 133 1.43 -15.79 -31.90
CA ILE A 133 2.55 -16.37 -31.14
C ILE A 133 2.30 -17.87 -30.92
N THR A 134 1.10 -18.25 -30.49
CA THR A 134 0.74 -19.67 -30.25
C THR A 134 0.88 -20.50 -31.53
N PHE A 135 0.40 -19.98 -32.66
CA PHE A 135 0.51 -20.66 -33.94
C PHE A 135 1.97 -20.84 -34.37
N LEU A 136 2.76 -19.76 -34.38
CA LEU A 136 4.16 -19.83 -34.85
C LEU A 136 5.05 -20.65 -33.92
N THR A 137 4.88 -20.53 -32.59
CA THR A 137 5.62 -21.36 -31.63
C THR A 137 5.31 -22.84 -31.82
N HIS A 138 4.03 -23.19 -32.02
CA HIS A 138 3.63 -24.55 -32.33
C HIS A 138 4.21 -25.03 -33.65
N ARG A 139 4.23 -24.20 -34.71
CA ARG A 139 4.77 -24.58 -36.04
C ARG A 139 6.28 -24.68 -36.10
N PHE A 140 7.00 -23.90 -35.32
CA PHE A 140 8.46 -23.94 -35.25
C PHE A 140 8.98 -24.91 -34.18
N GLY A 141 8.10 -25.67 -33.50
CA GLY A 141 8.52 -26.64 -32.48
C GLY A 141 9.19 -25.98 -31.27
N ILE A 142 8.82 -24.73 -30.97
CA ILE A 142 9.40 -23.97 -29.87
C ILE A 142 8.77 -24.44 -28.57
N VAL A 143 9.60 -24.99 -27.68
CA VAL A 143 9.16 -25.56 -26.40
C VAL A 143 9.77 -24.82 -25.21
N PRO A 144 9.03 -24.69 -24.09
CA PRO A 144 9.60 -24.15 -22.87
C PRO A 144 10.85 -24.92 -22.46
N ASN A 145 11.93 -24.21 -22.16
CA ASN A 145 13.17 -24.80 -21.67
C ASN A 145 13.47 -24.26 -20.28
N GLU A 146 13.33 -25.12 -19.28
CA GLU A 146 13.54 -24.75 -17.87
C GLU A 146 15.00 -24.46 -17.54
N MET A 147 15.96 -25.00 -18.32
CA MET A 147 17.40 -24.79 -18.12
C MET A 147 17.86 -23.43 -18.63
N THR A 148 17.29 -22.94 -19.74
CA THR A 148 17.70 -21.65 -20.34
C THR A 148 16.98 -20.45 -19.71
N HIS A 149 15.92 -20.70 -18.91
CA HIS A 149 15.07 -19.68 -18.30
C HIS A 149 14.54 -18.63 -19.30
N GLU A 150 14.44 -19.01 -20.56
CA GLU A 150 14.07 -18.13 -21.66
C GLU A 150 12.56 -18.14 -21.90
N THR A 151 11.98 -16.96 -22.15
CA THR A 151 10.56 -16.84 -22.49
C THR A 151 10.27 -17.36 -23.91
N LEU A 152 9.05 -17.85 -24.14
CA LEU A 152 8.63 -18.30 -25.49
C LEU A 152 8.73 -17.18 -26.54
N VAL A 153 8.42 -15.94 -26.17
CA VAL A 153 8.57 -14.76 -27.04
C VAL A 153 10.03 -14.53 -27.40
N SER A 154 10.95 -14.74 -26.46
CA SER A 154 12.39 -14.64 -26.69
C SER A 154 12.89 -15.73 -27.65
N GLN A 155 12.48 -16.98 -27.44
CA GLN A 155 12.85 -18.10 -28.31
C GLN A 155 12.33 -17.89 -29.74
N LEU A 156 11.07 -17.46 -29.88
CA LEU A 156 10.46 -17.12 -31.17
C LEU A 156 11.20 -15.96 -31.84
N GLY A 157 11.51 -14.91 -31.07
CA GLY A 157 12.29 -13.77 -31.54
C GLY A 157 13.67 -14.18 -32.04
N ARG A 158 14.38 -15.06 -31.32
CA ARG A 158 15.69 -15.56 -31.75
C ARG A 158 15.58 -16.34 -33.07
N TYR A 159 14.57 -17.20 -33.18
CA TYR A 159 14.34 -18.00 -34.39
C TYR A 159 13.97 -17.14 -35.61
N VAL A 160 13.09 -16.15 -35.43
CA VAL A 160 12.55 -15.33 -36.52
C VAL A 160 13.43 -14.12 -36.85
N LEU A 161 13.99 -13.44 -35.86
CA LEU A 161 14.78 -12.21 -36.06
C LEU A 161 16.29 -12.46 -36.07
N GLY A 162 16.72 -13.68 -35.72
CA GLY A 162 18.13 -14.06 -35.62
C GLY A 162 18.71 -13.77 -34.24
N GLU A 163 19.59 -14.66 -33.79
CA GLU A 163 20.33 -14.49 -32.54
C GLU A 163 21.32 -13.32 -32.64
N GLY A 164 21.39 -12.50 -31.58
CA GLY A 164 22.29 -11.34 -31.54
C GLY A 164 21.91 -10.19 -32.49
N SER A 165 20.80 -10.29 -33.24
CA SER A 165 20.39 -9.22 -34.14
C SER A 165 19.89 -7.98 -33.38
N PRO A 166 20.07 -6.76 -33.93
CA PRO A 166 19.53 -5.55 -33.32
C PRO A 166 18.01 -5.62 -33.08
N LEU A 167 17.27 -6.28 -33.96
CA LEU A 167 15.82 -6.47 -33.83
C LEU A 167 15.46 -7.41 -32.67
N TYR A 168 16.24 -8.47 -32.43
CA TYR A 168 16.07 -9.33 -31.27
C TYR A 168 16.32 -8.56 -29.96
N PHE A 169 17.37 -7.75 -29.88
CA PHE A 169 17.61 -6.90 -28.71
C PHE A 169 16.49 -5.86 -28.51
N ALA A 170 16.01 -5.24 -29.60
CA ALA A 170 14.90 -4.30 -29.54
C ALA A 170 13.62 -4.96 -29.01
N LEU A 171 13.31 -6.19 -29.46
CA LEU A 171 12.19 -6.99 -28.94
C LEU A 171 12.30 -7.22 -27.42
N GLN A 172 13.50 -7.58 -26.94
CA GLN A 172 13.74 -7.86 -25.53
C GLN A 172 13.57 -6.61 -24.66
N VAL A 173 14.13 -5.48 -25.10
CA VAL A 173 14.00 -4.20 -24.42
C VAL A 173 12.55 -3.73 -24.43
N ALA A 174 11.86 -3.80 -25.57
CA ALA A 174 10.45 -3.42 -25.67
C ALA A 174 9.56 -4.29 -24.76
N THR A 175 9.82 -5.61 -24.70
CA THR A 175 9.12 -6.53 -23.81
C THR A 175 9.37 -6.20 -22.34
N MET A 176 10.61 -5.86 -21.96
CA MET A 176 10.92 -5.42 -20.60
C MET A 176 10.18 -4.12 -20.26
N LEU A 177 10.22 -3.12 -21.13
CA LEU A 177 9.61 -1.82 -20.89
C LEU A 177 8.08 -1.91 -20.77
N ILE A 178 7.42 -2.73 -21.60
CA ILE A 178 5.96 -2.91 -21.49
C ILE A 178 5.56 -3.64 -20.21
N LEU A 179 6.39 -4.56 -19.70
CA LEU A 179 6.15 -5.22 -18.41
C LEU A 179 6.35 -4.26 -17.23
N VAL A 180 7.37 -3.40 -17.28
CA VAL A 180 7.57 -2.32 -16.29
C VAL A 180 6.38 -1.35 -16.32
N LEU A 181 5.88 -1.01 -17.52
CA LEU A 181 4.69 -0.18 -17.68
C LEU A 181 3.42 -0.85 -17.13
N ALA A 182 3.26 -2.16 -17.35
CA ALA A 182 2.14 -2.91 -16.81
C ALA A 182 2.11 -2.85 -15.26
N ALA A 183 3.28 -2.94 -14.62
CA ALA A 183 3.38 -2.76 -13.17
C ALA A 183 2.97 -1.34 -12.74
N ASN A 184 3.33 -0.31 -13.52
CA ASN A 184 2.93 1.08 -13.23
C ASN A 184 1.40 1.25 -13.20
N THR A 185 0.64 0.51 -14.01
CA THR A 185 -0.84 0.52 -13.95
C THR A 185 -1.36 0.14 -12.57
N SER A 186 -0.79 -0.88 -11.94
CA SER A 186 -1.15 -1.26 -10.56
C SER A 186 -0.80 -0.18 -9.54
N PHE A 187 0.33 0.52 -9.73
CA PHE A 187 0.73 1.65 -8.88
C PHE A 187 -0.15 2.90 -9.05
N ALA A 188 -0.82 3.04 -10.19
CA ALA A 188 -1.83 4.08 -10.40
C ALA A 188 -3.20 3.70 -9.80
N ASP A 189 -3.58 2.42 -9.87
CA ASP A 189 -4.93 1.97 -9.52
C ASP A 189 -5.10 1.59 -8.05
N PHE A 190 -4.14 0.89 -7.45
CA PHE A 190 -4.26 0.46 -6.05
C PHE A 190 -4.43 1.63 -5.07
N PRO A 191 -3.68 2.74 -5.16
CA PRO A 191 -3.86 3.85 -4.24
C PRO A 191 -5.26 4.48 -4.36
N ARG A 192 -5.82 4.54 -5.57
CA ARG A 192 -7.21 4.98 -5.80
C ARG A 192 -8.23 4.03 -5.18
N LEU A 193 -8.07 2.73 -5.36
CA LEU A 193 -8.96 1.74 -4.73
C LEU A 193 -8.89 1.81 -3.20
N SER A 194 -7.68 1.91 -2.64
CA SER A 194 -7.46 2.00 -1.19
C SER A 194 -8.07 3.28 -0.60
N SER A 195 -8.05 4.40 -1.35
CA SER A 195 -8.63 5.66 -0.89
C SER A 195 -10.16 5.64 -0.93
N ILE A 196 -10.77 4.97 -1.91
CA ILE A 196 -12.22 4.72 -1.94
C ILE A 196 -12.64 3.92 -0.70
N LEU A 197 -11.96 2.79 -0.42
CA LEU A 197 -12.24 1.97 0.76
C LEU A 197 -12.02 2.73 2.08
N ALA A 198 -11.00 3.58 2.15
CA ALA A 198 -10.71 4.39 3.33
C ALA A 198 -11.79 5.47 3.57
N ARG A 199 -12.33 6.09 2.51
CA ARG A 199 -13.47 7.03 2.61
C ARG A 199 -14.73 6.34 3.13
N ASP A 200 -14.95 5.09 2.74
CA ASP A 200 -16.04 4.26 3.26
C ASP A 200 -15.74 3.64 4.63
N ARG A 201 -14.65 4.04 5.29
CA ARG A 201 -14.21 3.59 6.62
C ARG A 201 -13.88 2.09 6.71
N TYR A 202 -13.56 1.43 5.60
CA TYR A 202 -13.08 0.04 5.58
C TYR A 202 -11.55 -0.08 5.60
N MET A 203 -10.83 1.03 5.36
CA MET A 203 -9.38 1.13 5.51
C MET A 203 -9.01 2.30 6.43
N PRO A 204 -7.77 2.33 6.98
CA PRO A 204 -7.30 3.46 7.76
C PRO A 204 -7.40 4.78 6.99
N HIS A 205 -7.88 5.85 7.65
CA HIS A 205 -8.09 7.17 7.03
C HIS A 205 -6.82 7.72 6.34
N GLN A 206 -5.63 7.31 6.78
CA GLN A 206 -4.35 7.69 6.16
C GLN A 206 -4.26 7.33 4.66
N PHE A 207 -5.01 6.33 4.18
CA PHE A 207 -5.07 5.98 2.76
C PHE A 207 -5.98 6.91 1.94
N ALA A 208 -6.89 7.66 2.59
CA ALA A 208 -7.73 8.66 1.94
C ALA A 208 -7.04 10.03 1.79
N ASN A 209 -5.95 10.26 2.54
CA ASN A 209 -5.23 11.53 2.55
C ASN A 209 -4.38 11.67 1.28
N LEU A 210 -4.54 12.79 0.58
CA LEU A 210 -3.66 13.22 -0.50
C LEU A 210 -2.43 13.89 0.14
N GLY A 211 -1.22 13.43 -0.20
CA GLY A 211 0.00 14.11 0.21
C GLY A 211 0.21 15.43 -0.56
N ASP A 212 1.28 16.16 -0.23
CA ASP A 212 1.60 17.48 -0.79
C ASP A 212 1.68 17.53 -2.31
N ARG A 213 1.97 16.38 -2.95
CA ARG A 213 2.03 16.25 -4.41
C ARG A 213 0.71 15.80 -5.06
N LEU A 214 -0.39 15.82 -4.32
CA LEU A 214 -1.72 15.33 -4.73
C LEU A 214 -1.71 13.84 -5.11
N VAL A 215 -0.92 13.04 -4.41
CA VAL A 215 -0.83 11.58 -4.62
C VAL A 215 -1.16 10.85 -3.31
N PHE A 216 -1.78 9.67 -3.42
CA PHE A 216 -2.05 8.77 -2.31
C PHE A 216 -0.78 7.99 -1.91
N SER A 217 0.17 8.67 -1.26
CA SER A 217 1.52 8.14 -0.94
C SER A 217 1.49 6.84 -0.15
N ASN A 218 0.60 6.73 0.84
CA ASN A 218 0.49 5.52 1.67
C ASN A 218 0.09 4.29 0.86
N GLY A 219 -0.80 4.46 -0.13
CA GLY A 219 -1.16 3.39 -1.05
C GLY A 219 0.02 2.91 -1.89
N ILE A 220 0.81 3.85 -2.44
CA ILE A 220 1.99 3.55 -3.25
C ILE A 220 3.05 2.80 -2.45
N ILE A 221 3.39 3.32 -1.26
CA ILE A 221 4.42 2.73 -0.39
C ILE A 221 3.98 1.33 0.06
N THR A 222 2.72 1.17 0.47
CA THR A 222 2.19 -0.14 0.88
C THR A 222 2.26 -1.16 -0.26
N LEU A 223 1.87 -0.77 -1.49
CA LEU A 223 1.98 -1.65 -2.64
C LEU A 223 3.43 -2.02 -2.98
N ALA A 224 4.36 -1.07 -2.90
CA ALA A 224 5.77 -1.32 -3.14
C ALA A 224 6.36 -2.32 -2.14
N LEU A 225 6.06 -2.14 -0.85
CA LEU A 225 6.49 -3.05 0.21
C LEU A 225 5.89 -4.45 0.04
N ALA A 226 4.59 -4.54 -0.20
CA ALA A 226 3.90 -5.82 -0.40
C ALA A 226 4.41 -6.56 -1.66
N SER A 227 4.59 -5.83 -2.77
CA SER A 227 5.13 -6.40 -4.02
C SER A 227 6.58 -6.86 -3.85
N SER A 228 7.40 -6.07 -3.14
CA SER A 228 8.79 -6.44 -2.83
C SER A 228 8.86 -7.70 -1.97
N ALA A 229 8.03 -7.79 -0.93
CA ALA A 229 7.94 -8.97 -0.07
C ALA A 229 7.55 -10.22 -0.86
N LEU A 230 6.55 -10.12 -1.75
CA LEU A 230 6.16 -11.22 -2.65
C LEU A 230 7.29 -11.63 -3.60
N ILE A 231 8.00 -10.68 -4.21
CA ILE A 231 9.13 -10.98 -5.11
C ILE A 231 10.23 -11.75 -4.36
N VAL A 232 10.57 -11.33 -3.14
CA VAL A 232 11.58 -12.00 -2.30
C VAL A 232 11.11 -13.39 -1.89
N LEU A 233 9.87 -13.51 -1.38
CA LEU A 233 9.30 -14.78 -0.90
C LEU A 233 9.24 -15.86 -2.00
N PHE A 234 8.91 -15.46 -3.23
CA PHE A 234 8.80 -16.37 -4.38
C PHE A 234 10.07 -16.42 -5.25
N GLY A 235 11.16 -15.78 -4.82
CA GLY A 235 12.46 -15.83 -5.51
C GLY A 235 12.48 -15.24 -6.92
N GLY A 236 11.58 -14.28 -7.20
CA GLY A 236 11.39 -13.67 -8.51
C GLY A 236 10.89 -14.64 -9.60
N GLN A 237 10.26 -15.76 -9.23
CA GLN A 237 9.76 -16.76 -10.18
C GLN A 237 8.30 -16.48 -10.57
N THR A 238 8.11 -16.07 -11.82
CA THR A 238 6.77 -15.76 -12.37
C THR A 238 5.84 -16.97 -12.35
N THR A 239 6.34 -18.18 -12.63
CA THR A 239 5.55 -19.42 -12.63
C THR A 239 4.84 -19.71 -11.31
N ARG A 240 5.42 -19.26 -10.18
CA ARG A 240 4.82 -19.41 -8.85
C ARG A 240 3.87 -18.26 -8.50
N LEU A 241 4.11 -17.07 -9.03
CA LEU A 241 3.29 -15.87 -8.78
C LEU A 241 2.00 -15.83 -9.62
N ILE A 242 2.03 -16.35 -10.85
CA ILE A 242 0.88 -16.34 -11.78
C ILE A 242 -0.38 -16.96 -11.16
N PRO A 243 -0.33 -18.13 -10.48
CA PRO A 243 -1.52 -18.69 -9.83
C PRO A 243 -2.14 -17.77 -8.78
N LEU A 244 -1.32 -17.08 -7.97
CA LEU A 244 -1.82 -16.17 -6.94
C LEU A 244 -2.56 -14.98 -7.58
N TYR A 245 -1.97 -14.40 -8.62
CA TYR A 245 -2.58 -13.34 -9.41
C TYR A 245 -3.89 -13.79 -10.08
N ALA A 246 -3.87 -14.94 -10.75
CA ALA A 246 -5.02 -15.44 -11.50
C ALA A 246 -6.23 -15.69 -10.60
N ILE A 247 -6.04 -16.23 -9.39
CA ILE A 247 -7.15 -16.43 -8.43
C ILE A 247 -7.80 -15.09 -8.07
N GLY A 248 -7.01 -14.05 -7.78
CA GLY A 248 -7.54 -12.73 -7.46
C GLY A 248 -8.36 -12.13 -8.60
N VAL A 249 -7.82 -12.17 -9.83
CA VAL A 249 -8.50 -11.63 -11.02
C VAL A 249 -9.77 -12.42 -11.36
N PHE A 250 -9.71 -13.76 -11.41
CA PHE A 250 -10.89 -14.56 -11.74
C PHE A 250 -11.96 -14.46 -10.66
N LEU A 251 -11.58 -14.36 -9.37
CA LEU A 251 -12.54 -14.08 -8.31
C LEU A 251 -13.24 -12.73 -8.53
N SER A 252 -12.49 -11.67 -8.82
CA SER A 252 -13.05 -10.36 -9.13
C SER A 252 -14.01 -10.42 -10.33
N PHE A 253 -13.63 -11.12 -11.40
CA PHE A 253 -14.47 -11.30 -12.59
C PHE A 253 -15.74 -12.09 -12.26
N THR A 254 -15.64 -13.22 -11.55
CA THR A 254 -16.81 -14.01 -11.17
C THR A 254 -17.79 -13.19 -10.34
N LEU A 255 -17.30 -12.44 -9.34
CA LEU A 255 -18.14 -11.57 -8.50
C LEU A 255 -18.76 -10.42 -9.29
N SER A 256 -17.99 -9.77 -10.17
CA SER A 256 -18.49 -8.68 -11.03
C SER A 256 -19.58 -9.18 -11.98
N GLN A 257 -19.35 -10.30 -12.66
CA GLN A 257 -20.30 -10.89 -13.60
C GLN A 257 -21.57 -11.36 -12.87
N ALA A 258 -21.43 -12.05 -11.73
CA ALA A 258 -22.56 -12.45 -10.89
C ALA A 258 -23.36 -11.24 -10.37
N GLY A 259 -22.67 -10.17 -9.95
CA GLY A 259 -23.29 -8.91 -9.54
C GLY A 259 -24.10 -8.27 -10.68
N MET A 260 -23.60 -8.32 -11.91
CA MET A 260 -24.33 -7.84 -13.09
C MET A 260 -25.56 -8.69 -13.41
N VAL A 261 -25.51 -10.02 -13.22
CA VAL A 261 -26.70 -10.88 -13.32
C VAL A 261 -27.78 -10.45 -12.33
N VAL A 262 -27.41 -10.25 -11.06
CA VAL A 262 -28.34 -9.77 -10.02
C VAL A 262 -28.89 -8.39 -10.38
N ARG A 263 -28.05 -7.48 -10.89
CA ARG A 263 -28.47 -6.15 -11.34
C ARG A 263 -29.50 -6.22 -12.46
N TRP A 264 -29.27 -7.02 -13.51
CA TRP A 264 -30.22 -7.16 -14.61
C TRP A 264 -31.53 -7.81 -14.17
N TRP A 265 -31.46 -8.77 -13.26
CA TRP A 265 -32.63 -9.41 -12.68
C TRP A 265 -33.48 -8.43 -11.85
N ARG A 266 -32.84 -7.53 -11.09
CA ARG A 266 -33.53 -6.49 -10.30
C ARG A 266 -34.13 -5.38 -11.15
N LEU A 267 -33.37 -4.84 -12.12
CA LEU A 267 -33.79 -3.67 -12.90
C LEU A 267 -34.73 -3.99 -14.06
N ARG A 268 -34.69 -5.21 -14.61
CA ARG A 268 -35.56 -5.70 -15.71
C ARG A 268 -35.70 -4.76 -16.91
N THR A 269 -34.66 -4.00 -17.24
CA THR A 269 -34.62 -3.09 -18.40
C THR A 269 -34.71 -3.84 -19.74
N HIS A 270 -34.79 -3.12 -20.86
CA HIS A 270 -34.78 -3.70 -22.21
C HIS A 270 -33.64 -4.73 -22.42
N HIS A 271 -34.01 -5.91 -22.96
CA HIS A 271 -33.16 -7.08 -23.15
C HIS A 271 -32.46 -7.63 -21.88
N TRP A 272 -33.06 -7.47 -20.69
CA TRP A 272 -32.43 -7.93 -19.45
C TRP A 272 -32.14 -9.43 -19.42
N GLN A 273 -32.97 -10.28 -20.04
CA GLN A 273 -32.76 -11.73 -20.08
C GLN A 273 -31.49 -12.08 -20.87
N LEU A 274 -31.30 -11.48 -22.05
CA LEU A 274 -30.11 -11.69 -22.86
C LEU A 274 -28.86 -11.17 -22.14
N LYS A 275 -28.93 -9.97 -21.55
CA LYS A 275 -27.81 -9.40 -20.78
C LYS A 275 -27.48 -10.25 -19.55
N ALA A 276 -28.48 -10.77 -18.85
CA ALA A 276 -28.29 -11.67 -17.72
C ALA A 276 -27.70 -13.01 -18.16
N ALA A 277 -28.13 -13.58 -19.30
CA ALA A 277 -27.58 -14.82 -19.84
C ALA A 277 -26.10 -14.66 -20.24
N ILE A 278 -25.72 -13.55 -20.88
CA ILE A 278 -24.33 -13.26 -21.25
C ILE A 278 -23.45 -13.13 -20.00
N ASN A 279 -23.87 -12.33 -19.01
CA ASN A 279 -23.12 -12.19 -17.76
C ASN A 279 -23.10 -13.51 -16.95
N GLY A 280 -24.18 -14.30 -17.00
CA GLY A 280 -24.28 -15.60 -16.34
C GLY A 280 -23.31 -16.63 -16.93
N LEU A 281 -23.19 -16.68 -18.27
CA LEU A 281 -22.18 -17.49 -18.94
C LEU A 281 -20.76 -17.04 -18.56
N GLY A 282 -20.52 -15.73 -18.49
CA GLY A 282 -19.25 -15.17 -18.04
C GLY A 282 -18.91 -15.54 -16.59
N ALA A 283 -19.89 -15.45 -15.69
CA ALA A 283 -19.74 -15.84 -14.28
C ALA A 283 -19.43 -17.35 -14.14
N LEU A 284 -20.11 -18.20 -14.92
CA LEU A 284 -19.87 -19.64 -14.92
C LEU A 284 -18.49 -19.98 -15.48
N ALA A 285 -18.11 -19.40 -16.62
CA ALA A 285 -16.81 -19.64 -17.24
C ALA A 285 -15.65 -19.21 -16.32
N THR A 286 -15.72 -18.00 -15.76
CA THR A 286 -14.70 -17.48 -14.84
C THR A 286 -14.68 -18.26 -13.51
N GLY A 287 -15.85 -18.69 -13.01
CA GLY A 287 -15.96 -19.51 -11.81
C GLY A 287 -15.35 -20.90 -11.99
N ILE A 288 -15.56 -21.54 -13.15
CA ILE A 288 -14.92 -22.82 -13.47
C ILE A 288 -13.39 -22.65 -13.52
N VAL A 289 -12.90 -21.61 -14.20
CA VAL A 289 -11.46 -21.31 -14.25
C VAL A 289 -10.89 -21.10 -12.84
N LEU A 290 -11.56 -20.32 -12.00
CA LEU A 290 -11.18 -20.10 -10.61
C LEU A 290 -11.07 -21.41 -9.82
N LEU A 291 -12.09 -22.28 -9.90
CA LEU A 291 -12.11 -23.56 -9.21
C LEU A 291 -11.00 -24.49 -9.70
N VAL A 292 -10.76 -24.55 -11.01
CA VAL A 292 -9.69 -25.36 -11.59
C VAL A 292 -8.32 -24.87 -11.16
N ILE A 293 -8.08 -23.54 -11.16
CA ILE A 293 -6.80 -22.98 -10.68
C ILE A 293 -6.61 -23.27 -9.20
N ALA A 294 -7.64 -23.03 -8.38
CA ALA A 294 -7.59 -23.27 -6.94
C ALA A 294 -7.26 -24.75 -6.63
N ALA A 295 -7.87 -25.70 -7.34
CA ALA A 295 -7.61 -27.13 -7.16
C ALA A 295 -6.25 -27.58 -7.72
N THR A 296 -5.90 -27.18 -8.95
CA THR A 296 -4.70 -27.69 -9.65
C THR A 296 -3.40 -27.02 -9.23
N LYS A 297 -3.47 -25.79 -8.71
CA LYS A 297 -2.31 -24.99 -8.29
C LYS A 297 -2.26 -24.83 -6.77
N PHE A 298 -3.07 -25.58 -6.01
CA PHE A 298 -3.05 -25.58 -4.55
C PHE A 298 -1.63 -25.78 -4.01
N ALA A 299 -0.95 -26.84 -4.46
CA ALA A 299 0.43 -27.16 -4.07
C ALA A 299 1.47 -26.12 -4.55
N LEU A 300 1.15 -25.32 -5.57
CA LEU A 300 2.05 -24.29 -6.13
C LEU A 300 1.89 -22.92 -5.45
N GLY A 301 1.10 -22.83 -4.37
CA GLY A 301 0.95 -21.62 -3.56
C GLY A 301 -0.41 -20.94 -3.65
N ALA A 302 -1.38 -21.51 -4.39
CA ALA A 302 -2.74 -20.96 -4.45
C ALA A 302 -3.44 -20.90 -3.08
N TRP A 303 -3.08 -21.79 -2.15
CA TRP A 303 -3.62 -21.82 -0.78
C TRP A 303 -3.40 -20.50 -0.02
N ILE A 304 -2.34 -19.75 -0.35
CA ILE A 304 -2.03 -18.46 0.29
C ILE A 304 -3.16 -17.46 0.03
N VAL A 305 -3.73 -17.45 -1.17
CA VAL A 305 -4.83 -16.53 -1.53
C VAL A 305 -6.12 -16.89 -0.79
N LEU A 306 -6.39 -18.19 -0.63
CA LEU A 306 -7.54 -18.67 0.15
C LEU A 306 -7.45 -18.25 1.63
N LEU A 307 -6.24 -18.07 2.15
CA LEU A 307 -6.00 -17.57 3.51
C LEU A 307 -6.05 -16.03 3.57
N TRP A 308 -5.40 -15.35 2.62
CA TRP A 308 -5.29 -13.88 2.62
C TRP A 308 -6.63 -13.18 2.44
N ILE A 309 -7.50 -13.67 1.56
CA ILE A 309 -8.80 -13.02 1.31
C ILE A 309 -9.64 -12.94 2.60
N PRO A 310 -9.89 -14.03 3.35
CA PRO A 310 -10.58 -13.95 4.64
C PRO A 310 -9.90 -13.01 5.65
N ILE A 311 -8.56 -13.01 5.71
CA ILE A 311 -7.81 -12.12 6.62
C ILE A 311 -8.05 -10.65 6.25
N PHE A 312 -7.98 -10.29 4.97
CA PHE A 312 -8.25 -8.93 4.52
C PHE A 312 -9.71 -8.52 4.76
N ILE A 313 -10.67 -9.42 4.52
CA ILE A 313 -12.09 -9.17 4.82
C ILE A 313 -12.27 -8.91 6.32
N TYR A 314 -11.69 -9.75 7.18
CA TYR A 314 -11.75 -9.56 8.64
C TYR A 314 -11.12 -8.22 9.03
N PHE A 315 -9.95 -7.88 8.49
CA PHE A 315 -9.27 -6.61 8.73
C PHE A 315 -10.17 -5.42 8.34
N PHE A 316 -10.73 -5.41 7.14
CA PHE A 316 -11.62 -4.32 6.68
C PHE A 316 -12.85 -4.17 7.58
N LEU A 317 -13.48 -5.28 7.97
CA LEU A 317 -14.62 -5.27 8.89
C LEU A 317 -14.24 -4.86 10.32
N ALA A 318 -13.03 -5.19 10.77
CA ALA A 318 -12.52 -4.77 12.08
C ALA A 318 -12.29 -3.24 12.12
N VAL A 319 -11.67 -2.68 11.07
CA VAL A 319 -11.47 -1.23 10.92
C VAL A 319 -12.81 -0.50 10.88
N HIS A 320 -13.76 -0.98 10.06
CA HIS A 320 -15.09 -0.37 9.95
C HIS A 320 -15.83 -0.36 11.29
N ARG A 321 -15.84 -1.50 12.01
CA ARG A 321 -16.46 -1.58 13.34
C ARG A 321 -15.77 -0.67 14.35
N HIS A 322 -14.44 -0.57 14.31
CA HIS A 322 -13.69 0.32 15.20
C HIS A 322 -14.09 1.78 14.99
N TYR A 323 -14.12 2.27 13.75
CA TYR A 323 -14.52 3.65 13.47
C TYR A 323 -15.97 3.93 13.81
N HIS A 324 -16.87 2.96 13.63
CA HIS A 324 -18.26 3.11 14.02
C HIS A 324 -18.42 3.26 15.54
N ARG A 325 -17.65 2.48 16.33
CA ARG A 325 -17.62 2.61 17.80
C ARG A 325 -17.05 3.95 18.26
N VAL A 326 -15.96 4.41 17.64
CA VAL A 326 -15.35 5.72 17.96
C VAL A 326 -16.33 6.85 17.64
N ALA A 327 -16.98 6.82 16.47
CA ALA A 327 -17.98 7.81 16.09
C ALA A 327 -19.17 7.84 17.07
N GLN A 328 -19.61 6.67 17.55
CA GLN A 328 -20.66 6.58 18.58
C GLN A 328 -20.22 7.16 19.92
N GLN A 329 -18.96 6.92 20.34
CA GLN A 329 -18.43 7.45 21.60
C GLN A 329 -18.19 8.97 21.58
N LEU A 330 -17.88 9.52 20.41
CA LEU A 330 -17.68 10.96 20.20
C LEU A 330 -18.97 11.71 19.84
N SER A 331 -20.08 10.99 19.62
CA SER A 331 -21.36 11.60 19.26
C SER A 331 -21.89 12.47 20.40
N LEU A 332 -22.36 13.66 20.06
CA LEU A 332 -22.98 14.61 20.99
C LEU A 332 -24.46 14.29 21.24
N GLU A 333 -25.08 13.41 20.44
CA GLU A 333 -26.52 13.12 20.47
C GLU A 333 -27.02 12.66 21.84
N ASN A 334 -26.16 12.01 22.63
CA ASN A 334 -26.49 11.47 23.95
C ASN A 334 -25.68 12.12 25.08
N ARG A 335 -24.96 13.21 24.83
CA ARG A 335 -24.10 13.83 25.84
C ARG A 335 -24.83 15.02 26.48
N GLY A 336 -25.10 14.94 27.78
CA GLY A 336 -25.53 16.08 28.58
C GLY A 336 -24.46 17.17 28.66
N SER A 337 -24.81 18.36 29.17
CA SER A 337 -23.85 19.45 29.38
C SER A 337 -22.77 19.03 30.39
N LEU A 338 -21.50 19.21 30.02
CA LEU A 338 -20.40 19.05 30.96
C LEU A 338 -20.43 20.19 31.98
N PRO A 339 -20.18 19.93 33.28
CA PRO A 339 -20.03 21.01 34.25
C PRO A 339 -18.89 21.94 33.83
N PRO A 340 -19.04 23.27 33.98
CA PRO A 340 -17.98 24.20 33.65
C PRO A 340 -16.78 23.98 34.59
N ILE A 341 -15.58 24.05 34.03
CA ILE A 341 -14.34 24.09 34.82
C ILE A 341 -14.32 25.42 35.58
N ARG A 342 -14.26 25.38 36.91
CA ARG A 342 -14.28 26.59 37.76
C ARG A 342 -12.94 26.85 38.43
N ARG A 343 -12.08 25.83 38.54
CA ARG A 343 -10.80 25.93 39.23
C ARG A 343 -9.71 25.26 38.41
N HIS A 344 -8.63 26.00 38.18
CA HIS A 344 -7.42 25.49 37.57
C HIS A 344 -6.35 25.40 38.64
N ARG A 345 -5.77 24.21 38.84
CA ARG A 345 -4.59 24.05 39.70
C ARG A 345 -3.40 23.78 38.81
N VAL A 346 -2.47 24.72 38.76
CA VAL A 346 -1.39 24.69 37.79
C VAL A 346 -0.12 24.20 38.47
N ILE A 347 0.46 23.13 37.93
CA ILE A 347 1.70 22.53 38.43
C ILE A 347 2.80 22.77 37.42
N VAL A 348 3.90 23.38 37.85
CA VAL A 348 5.08 23.62 37.00
C VAL A 348 6.22 22.74 37.50
N PRO A 349 6.47 21.57 36.88
CA PRO A 349 7.63 20.76 37.24
C PRO A 349 8.92 21.44 36.77
N ILE A 350 9.88 21.57 37.69
CA ILE A 350 11.16 22.22 37.45
C ILE A 350 12.31 21.29 37.84
N ALA A 351 13.40 21.34 37.08
CA ALA A 351 14.65 20.62 37.39
C ALA A 351 15.77 21.58 37.83
N ASP A 352 15.73 22.84 37.38
CA ASP A 352 16.56 23.96 37.85
C ASP A 352 15.79 25.26 37.53
N VAL A 353 16.29 26.39 37.99
CA VAL A 353 15.75 27.72 37.71
C VAL A 353 16.52 28.34 36.55
N HIS A 354 15.85 28.49 35.39
CA HIS A 354 16.39 29.07 34.17
C HIS A 354 15.32 29.87 33.40
N ARG A 355 15.72 30.58 32.33
CA ARG A 355 14.81 31.45 31.53
C ARG A 355 13.55 30.74 31.05
N GLY A 356 13.68 29.51 30.55
CA GLY A 356 12.52 28.69 30.15
C GLY A 356 11.52 28.40 31.28
N VAL A 357 11.98 28.18 32.51
CA VAL A 357 11.12 27.96 33.68
C VAL A 357 10.39 29.25 34.07
N ILE A 358 11.06 30.40 34.01
CA ILE A 358 10.44 31.70 34.29
C ILE A 358 9.36 32.00 33.23
N ALA A 359 9.63 31.74 31.95
CA ALA A 359 8.64 31.89 30.89
C ALA A 359 7.41 30.98 31.12
N ALA A 360 7.64 29.71 31.49
CA ALA A 360 6.59 28.77 31.85
C ALA A 360 5.81 29.19 33.11
N LEU A 361 6.49 29.76 34.11
CA LEU A 361 5.86 30.28 35.33
C LEU A 361 4.95 31.48 35.04
N ASN A 362 5.41 32.42 34.21
CA ASN A 362 4.60 33.56 33.78
C ASN A 362 3.35 33.12 33.02
N TYR A 363 3.50 32.13 32.14
CA TYR A 363 2.36 31.53 31.47
C TYR A 363 1.41 30.82 32.46
N ALA A 364 1.92 30.05 33.40
CA ALA A 364 1.14 29.38 34.43
C ALA A 364 0.32 30.35 35.29
N ARG A 365 0.92 31.48 35.70
CA ARG A 365 0.25 32.55 36.46
C ARG A 365 -0.83 33.28 35.67
N SER A 366 -0.73 33.29 34.34
CA SER A 366 -1.80 33.85 33.49
C SER A 366 -3.06 32.97 33.43
N ILE A 367 -2.94 31.69 33.79
CA ILE A 367 -4.05 30.71 33.76
C ILE A 367 -4.79 30.68 35.10
N SER A 368 -4.06 30.73 36.22
CA SER A 368 -4.64 30.62 37.56
C SER A 368 -3.76 31.29 38.61
N ASP A 369 -4.37 31.72 39.71
CA ASP A 369 -3.67 32.15 40.92
C ASP A 369 -3.15 30.97 41.76
N ASP A 370 -3.71 29.75 41.59
CA ASP A 370 -3.26 28.52 42.28
C ASP A 370 -2.17 27.81 41.48
N VAL A 371 -0.97 28.41 41.47
CA VAL A 371 0.24 27.84 40.84
C VAL A 371 1.15 27.23 41.90
N THR A 372 1.61 26.01 41.66
CA THR A 372 2.64 25.36 42.48
C THR A 372 3.78 24.88 41.60
N ALA A 373 5.00 25.33 41.90
CA ALA A 373 6.20 24.77 41.29
C ALA A 373 6.62 23.51 42.03
N VAL A 374 6.97 22.46 41.29
CA VAL A 374 7.34 21.16 41.85
C VAL A 374 8.77 20.84 41.42
N TYR A 375 9.68 20.82 42.38
CA TYR A 375 11.06 20.40 42.16
C TYR A 375 11.22 18.96 42.64
N VAL A 376 11.63 18.07 41.74
CA VAL A 376 11.96 16.69 42.12
C VAL A 376 13.44 16.62 42.45
N GLU A 377 13.74 16.39 43.73
CA GLU A 377 15.10 16.27 44.24
C GLU A 377 15.73 14.96 43.75
N VAL A 378 16.63 15.08 42.77
CA VAL A 378 17.46 13.99 42.24
C VAL A 378 18.85 13.99 42.89
N ASP A 379 19.37 15.19 43.18
CA ASP A 379 20.63 15.41 43.89
C ASP A 379 20.39 16.35 45.09
N PRO A 380 20.44 15.82 46.32
CA PRO A 380 20.27 16.63 47.53
C PRO A 380 21.30 17.77 47.69
N ALA A 381 22.47 17.68 47.03
CA ALA A 381 23.50 18.71 47.11
C ALA A 381 23.13 19.99 46.33
N GLU A 382 22.31 19.87 45.28
CA GLU A 382 21.88 21.00 44.44
C GLU A 382 20.59 21.67 44.94
N THR A 383 19.79 20.98 45.77
CA THR A 383 18.54 21.49 46.34
C THR A 383 18.68 22.88 46.99
N PRO A 384 19.69 23.16 47.84
CA PRO A 384 19.86 24.48 48.43
C PRO A 384 20.08 25.60 47.40
N LYS A 385 20.74 25.31 46.28
CA LYS A 385 20.97 26.28 45.20
C LYS A 385 19.67 26.59 44.47
N VAL A 386 18.85 25.57 44.18
CA VAL A 386 17.53 25.74 43.54
C VAL A 386 16.61 26.57 44.44
N HIS A 387 16.56 26.29 45.75
CA HIS A 387 15.77 27.09 46.68
C HIS A 387 16.21 28.56 46.76
N ARG A 388 17.52 28.84 46.71
CA ARG A 388 18.03 30.22 46.66
C ARG A 388 17.62 30.93 45.37
N LYS A 389 17.87 30.31 44.21
CA LYS A 389 17.45 30.87 42.92
C LYS A 389 15.93 31.07 42.86
N TRP A 390 15.14 30.17 43.46
CA TRP A 390 13.69 30.30 43.51
C TRP A 390 13.22 31.43 44.42
N ALA A 391 13.94 31.72 45.51
CA ALA A 391 13.62 32.88 46.35
C ALA A 391 13.78 34.19 45.57
N ASP A 392 14.77 34.27 44.68
CA ASP A 392 15.04 35.47 43.87
C ASP A 392 14.11 35.58 42.66
N TRP A 393 13.81 34.46 41.98
CA TRP A 393 13.13 34.44 40.66
C TRP A 393 11.75 33.78 40.64
N GLY A 394 11.32 33.15 41.74
CA GLY A 394 10.05 32.41 41.81
C GLY A 394 8.81 33.27 42.02
N GLU A 395 8.98 34.60 42.14
CA GLU A 395 7.91 35.61 42.19
C GLU A 395 6.76 35.29 43.18
N GLY A 396 7.10 34.68 44.33
CA GLY A 396 6.14 34.33 45.39
C GLY A 396 5.34 33.04 45.15
N VAL A 397 5.61 32.31 44.06
CA VAL A 397 4.98 31.02 43.78
C VAL A 397 5.52 29.95 44.74
N ARG A 398 4.61 29.14 45.29
CA ARG A 398 4.96 28.04 46.22
C ARG A 398 5.83 27.00 45.50
N LEU A 399 7.00 26.72 46.07
CA LEU A 399 7.87 25.61 45.66
C LEU A 399 7.67 24.40 46.57
N VAL A 400 7.36 23.25 45.99
CA VAL A 400 7.26 21.96 46.67
C VAL A 400 8.40 21.06 46.21
N THR A 401 9.19 20.59 47.17
CA THR A 401 10.31 19.68 46.92
C THR A 401 9.87 18.24 47.17
N LEU A 402 9.92 17.41 46.13
CA LEU A 402 9.60 15.98 46.20
C LEU A 402 10.90 15.19 46.25
N LYS A 403 11.07 14.35 47.27
CA LYS A 403 12.23 13.46 47.37
C LYS A 403 12.10 12.31 46.37
N SER A 404 13.16 12.04 45.62
CA SER A 404 13.21 10.87 44.72
C SER A 404 14.20 9.83 45.24
N GLU A 405 13.69 8.71 45.76
CA GLU A 405 14.53 7.62 46.29
C GLU A 405 15.39 6.93 45.21
N TYR A 406 14.95 6.97 43.95
CA TYR A 406 15.57 6.25 42.83
C TYR A 406 16.01 7.15 41.68
N ARG A 407 16.17 8.47 41.91
CA ARG A 407 16.44 9.45 40.85
C ARG A 407 15.41 9.45 39.70
N SER A 408 14.21 8.95 39.99
CA SER A 408 13.07 8.97 39.08
C SER A 408 12.31 10.28 39.22
N ILE A 409 12.13 11.01 38.12
CA ILE A 409 11.40 12.29 38.11
C ILE A 409 9.89 12.06 38.03
N ILE A 410 9.48 11.03 37.28
CA ILE A 410 8.08 10.81 36.90
C ILE A 410 7.27 10.22 38.06
N GLY A 411 7.81 9.23 38.78
CA GLY A 411 7.11 8.57 39.89
C GLY A 411 6.63 9.54 40.97
N PRO A 412 7.52 10.34 41.57
CA PRO A 412 7.12 11.33 42.58
C PRO A 412 6.15 12.38 42.05
N LEU A 413 6.32 12.81 40.79
CA LEU A 413 5.41 13.77 40.16
C LEU A 413 4.00 13.19 40.02
N ILE A 414 3.87 11.92 39.62
CA ILE A 414 2.58 11.22 39.56
C ILE A 414 1.94 11.14 40.96
N GLU A 415 2.69 10.71 41.97
CA GLU A 415 2.18 10.62 43.34
C GLU A 415 1.74 11.97 43.90
N TYR A 416 2.44 13.05 43.55
CA TYR A 416 2.07 14.39 43.95
C TYR A 416 0.79 14.87 43.25
N VAL A 417 0.69 14.64 41.94
CA VAL A 417 -0.54 14.94 41.18
C VAL A 417 -1.71 14.15 41.75
N ASP A 418 -1.53 12.87 42.08
CA ASP A 418 -2.58 12.02 42.69
C ASP A 418 -3.03 12.50 44.07
N LYS A 419 -2.13 13.10 44.85
CA LYS A 419 -2.49 13.73 46.14
C LYS A 419 -3.23 15.05 45.97
N VAL A 420 -2.95 15.74 44.86
CA VAL A 420 -3.50 17.07 44.55
C VAL A 420 -4.83 16.98 43.81
N ASP A 421 -4.99 15.94 43.00
CA ASP A 421 -6.19 15.60 42.23
C ASP A 421 -7.18 14.86 43.14
N GLU A 422 -8.06 15.63 43.80
CA GLU A 422 -9.09 15.05 44.67
C GLU A 422 -10.18 14.35 43.82
N PRO A 423 -10.39 13.02 43.95
CA PRO A 423 -11.25 12.23 43.04
C PRO A 423 -12.73 12.66 42.97
N ASN A 424 -13.18 13.54 43.88
CA ASN A 424 -14.58 13.93 44.04
C ASN A 424 -14.91 15.35 43.53
N ARG A 425 -13.94 16.13 43.02
CA ARG A 425 -14.18 17.50 42.54
C ARG A 425 -14.24 17.57 41.02
N ARG A 426 -15.46 17.46 40.47
CA ARG A 426 -15.71 17.56 39.02
C ARG A 426 -15.59 18.97 38.43
N ASP A 427 -15.31 19.99 39.24
CA ASP A 427 -15.19 21.40 38.84
C ASP A 427 -13.72 21.90 38.82
N GLN A 428 -12.77 21.02 39.09
CA GLN A 428 -11.33 21.31 39.15
C GLN A 428 -10.58 20.52 38.08
N VAL A 429 -9.62 21.19 37.43
CA VAL A 429 -8.69 20.55 36.48
C VAL A 429 -7.26 20.84 36.91
N VAL A 430 -6.41 19.82 36.84
CA VAL A 430 -4.97 19.96 37.07
C VAL A 430 -4.28 20.20 35.74
N THR A 431 -3.59 21.33 35.62
CA THR A 431 -2.81 21.67 34.41
C THR A 431 -1.32 21.60 34.73
N ILE A 432 -0.61 20.70 34.06
CA ILE A 432 0.85 20.59 34.17
C ILE A 432 1.47 21.44 33.06
N VAL A 433 2.21 22.48 33.42
CA VAL A 433 2.87 23.38 32.46
C VAL A 433 4.35 23.00 32.36
N LEU A 434 4.75 22.43 31.22
CA LEU A 434 6.09 21.93 30.98
C LEU A 434 6.94 22.97 30.23
N PRO A 435 8.06 23.45 30.81
CA PRO A 435 9.04 24.21 30.05
C PRO A 435 9.75 23.27 29.06
N GLN A 436 9.57 23.48 27.76
CA GLN A 436 10.17 22.65 26.72
C GLN A 436 11.22 23.45 25.94
N PHE A 437 12.45 22.95 25.90
CA PHE A 437 13.49 23.55 25.05
C PHE A 437 13.30 23.11 23.60
N VAL A 438 13.26 24.08 22.69
CA VAL A 438 13.23 23.84 21.25
C VAL A 438 14.60 24.27 20.69
N PRO A 439 15.48 23.33 20.31
CA PRO A 439 16.80 23.70 19.81
C PRO A 439 16.72 24.27 18.40
N ALA A 440 17.71 25.10 18.03
CA ALA A 440 17.76 25.73 16.71
C ALA A 440 17.95 24.74 15.55
N ARG A 441 18.53 23.56 15.81
CA ARG A 441 18.82 22.54 14.78
C ARG A 441 18.15 21.20 15.10
N PRO A 442 17.58 20.48 14.11
CA PRO A 442 16.84 19.23 14.34
C PRO A 442 17.66 18.11 14.99
N TRP A 443 18.97 18.04 14.71
CA TRP A 443 19.85 17.00 15.26
C TRP A 443 20.23 17.26 16.72
N HIS A 444 20.13 18.48 17.23
CA HIS A 444 20.32 18.78 18.66
C HIS A 444 19.25 18.11 19.52
N ASN A 445 18.06 17.79 18.97
CA ASN A 445 17.00 17.06 19.69
C ASN A 445 17.46 15.67 20.18
N LEU A 446 18.47 15.07 19.54
CA LEU A 446 19.06 13.81 20.00
C LEU A 446 19.94 13.97 21.24
N LEU A 447 20.45 15.18 21.50
CA LEU A 447 21.39 15.49 22.58
C LEU A 447 20.68 15.99 23.85
N HIS A 448 19.42 16.41 23.77
CA HIS A 448 18.67 16.95 24.91
C HIS A 448 17.78 15.90 25.57
N ASN A 449 17.65 16.01 26.90
CA ASN A 449 16.89 15.08 27.72
C ASN A 449 15.39 15.16 27.37
N GLN A 450 14.81 14.04 26.95
CA GLN A 450 13.41 13.91 26.51
C GLN A 450 12.42 13.84 27.68
N THR A 451 12.74 14.45 28.82
CA THR A 451 11.92 14.36 30.05
C THR A 451 10.51 14.92 29.83
N ALA A 452 10.35 15.98 29.04
CA ALA A 452 9.04 16.53 28.69
C ALA A 452 8.17 15.50 27.93
N ILE A 453 8.75 14.74 26.99
CA ILE A 453 8.06 13.69 26.24
C ILE A 453 7.61 12.57 27.19
N LEU A 454 8.48 12.16 28.13
CA LEU A 454 8.16 11.13 29.11
C LEU A 454 7.05 11.55 30.08
N ILE A 455 7.07 12.82 30.54
CA ILE A 455 6.00 13.37 31.39
C ILE A 455 4.69 13.43 30.59
N HIS A 456 4.72 13.89 29.35
CA HIS A 456 3.55 13.94 28.47
C HIS A 456 2.93 12.54 28.30
N LEU A 457 3.76 11.52 28.03
CA LEU A 457 3.33 10.12 27.93
C LEU A 457 2.77 9.57 29.24
N ALA A 458 3.32 9.97 30.39
CA ALA A 458 2.87 9.52 31.70
C ALA A 458 1.47 10.05 32.06
N PHE A 459 1.13 11.27 31.64
CA PHE A 459 -0.15 11.91 31.97
C PHE A 459 -1.20 11.85 30.85
N VAL A 460 -0.84 11.50 29.60
CA VAL A 460 -1.78 11.41 28.46
C VAL A 460 -2.97 10.48 28.68
N PHE A 461 -2.79 9.44 29.50
CA PHE A 461 -3.82 8.45 29.79
C PHE A 461 -4.66 8.78 31.05
N ARG A 462 -4.31 9.86 31.78
CA ARG A 462 -5.07 10.28 32.96
C ARG A 462 -6.25 11.15 32.56
N ARG A 463 -7.38 10.93 33.22
CA ARG A 463 -8.58 11.77 33.06
C ARG A 463 -8.35 13.07 33.85
N ASP A 464 -8.83 14.17 33.32
CA ASP A 464 -8.87 15.48 34.00
C ASP A 464 -7.51 16.13 34.34
N VAL A 465 -6.40 15.58 33.80
CA VAL A 465 -5.07 16.20 33.81
C VAL A 465 -4.75 16.71 32.41
N MET A 466 -4.49 18.01 32.29
CA MET A 466 -4.05 18.64 31.04
C MET A 466 -2.55 18.88 31.10
N VAL A 467 -1.82 18.55 30.03
CA VAL A 467 -0.40 18.85 29.90
C VAL A 467 -0.23 19.92 28.82
N THR A 468 0.42 21.03 29.18
CA THR A 468 0.65 22.16 28.28
C THR A 468 2.14 22.44 28.16
N ASP A 469 2.67 22.39 26.94
CA ASP A 469 4.07 22.68 26.65
C ASP A 469 4.28 24.17 26.39
N VAL A 470 5.26 24.77 27.06
CA VAL A 470 5.69 26.16 26.84
C VAL A 470 7.06 26.12 26.16
N PRO A 471 7.12 26.35 24.84
CA PRO A 471 8.36 26.26 24.09
C PRO A 471 9.27 27.46 24.38
N PHE A 472 10.52 27.19 24.75
CA PHE A 472 11.61 28.15 24.82
C PHE A 472 12.60 27.87 23.69
N HIS A 473 12.62 28.75 22.69
CA HIS A 473 13.46 28.61 21.50
C HIS A 473 14.88 29.06 21.83
N LEU A 474 15.86 28.19 21.57
CA LEU A 474 17.28 28.55 21.63
C LEU A 474 17.65 29.28 20.34
N GLU A 475 18.41 30.38 20.47
CA GLU A 475 18.80 31.21 19.34
C GLU A 475 19.96 30.60 18.51
N GLU A 476 20.69 29.60 19.04
CA GLU A 476 21.82 28.92 18.37
C GLU A 476 21.81 27.38 18.48
#